data_AF-A0A7H8JQK7-F1
#
_entry.id   AF-A0A7H8JQK7-F1
#
_cell.length_a   1.000
_cell.length_b   1.000
_cell.length_c   1.000
_cell.angle_alpha   90.00
_cell.angle_beta   90.00
_cell.angle_gamma   90.00
#
_symmetry.space_group_name_H-M   'P 1'
#
loop_
_entity.id
_entity.type
_entity.pdbx_description
1 polymer ?
#
loop_
_entity_poly.entity_id
_entity_poly.type
_entity_poly.pdbx_seq_one_letter_code
_entity_poly.pdbx_strand_id
1 'polypeptide(L)'
;MGKAQQAWGGLNARQRIYMEVMYGEDQGLEEEQRQLGTQGRFTKAPAQVWRRIFLSGRDAPTPRALRARGLWESGAGSTLAALADRGLIELGTTDTGAPYALLTRAGRAATRAGLGIAPMPSKAPWELSEWLWREMAKVARAGEDGLPPEELFGSAHLYLVTGYDRHRGNRPYLDVHEESVTYTPRDFSGNLRAGHQASRTVRRYRFTEAGRAHYVDHVEDYRKFYPEIEAPDLAVVPRS
;
A
#
# COMPACT_ATOMS: atom_id res chain seq x y z
N MET A 1 23.67 9.76 -17.61
CA MET A 1 23.07 8.45 -17.25
C MET A 1 22.87 8.39 -15.75
N GLY A 2 21.70 7.96 -15.26
CA GLY A 2 21.47 7.79 -13.82
C GLY A 2 22.27 6.64 -13.21
N LYS A 3 22.50 6.67 -11.89
CA LYS A 3 23.30 5.66 -11.14
C LYS A 3 22.84 4.22 -11.40
N ALA A 4 21.53 3.98 -11.48
CA ALA A 4 20.97 2.66 -11.77
C ALA A 4 21.31 2.16 -13.20
N GLN A 5 21.27 3.05 -14.19
CA GLN A 5 21.63 2.72 -15.58
C GLN A 5 23.11 2.38 -15.71
N GLN A 6 23.98 3.12 -14.99
CA GLN A 6 25.42 2.83 -14.95
C GLN A 6 25.71 1.48 -14.28
N ALA A 7 25.04 1.19 -13.16
CA ALA A 7 25.17 -0.10 -12.48
C ALA A 7 24.78 -1.27 -13.39
N TRP A 8 23.68 -1.15 -14.13
CA TRP A 8 23.27 -2.14 -15.13
C TRP A 8 24.25 -2.26 -16.30
N GLY A 9 24.71 -1.12 -16.83
CA GLY A 9 25.66 -1.06 -17.94
C GLY A 9 26.98 -1.77 -17.63
N GLY A 10 27.44 -1.71 -16.38
CA GLY A 10 28.64 -2.38 -15.89
C GLY A 10 28.51 -3.89 -15.65
N LEU A 11 27.33 -4.48 -15.88
CA LEU A 11 27.13 -5.93 -15.79
C LEU A 11 27.47 -6.62 -17.10
N ASN A 12 28.13 -7.77 -17.01
CA ASN A 12 28.31 -8.67 -18.15
C ASN A 12 27.00 -9.42 -18.48
N ALA A 13 26.95 -10.09 -19.64
CA ALA A 13 25.75 -10.79 -20.10
C ALA A 13 25.23 -11.83 -19.08
N ARG A 14 26.11 -12.60 -18.45
CA ARG A 14 25.75 -13.60 -17.45
C ARG A 14 25.16 -12.96 -16.19
N GLN A 15 25.77 -11.90 -15.69
CA GLN A 15 25.29 -11.14 -14.53
C GLN A 15 23.90 -10.52 -14.79
N ARG A 16 23.66 -9.99 -16.00
CA ARG A 16 22.34 -9.46 -16.38
C ARG A 16 21.27 -10.55 -16.32
N ILE A 17 21.55 -11.74 -16.84
CA ILE A 17 20.58 -12.85 -16.79
C ILE A 17 20.29 -13.27 -15.33
N TYR A 18 21.30 -13.32 -14.46
CA TYR A 18 21.07 -13.59 -13.04
C TYR A 18 20.19 -12.52 -12.39
N MET A 19 20.46 -11.25 -12.65
CA MET A 19 19.66 -10.13 -12.12
C MET A 19 18.21 -10.15 -12.63
N GLU A 20 17.98 -10.51 -13.89
CA GLU A 20 16.63 -10.67 -14.47
C GLU A 20 15.85 -11.78 -13.80
N VAL A 21 16.46 -12.96 -13.66
CA VAL A 21 15.82 -14.11 -13.00
C VAL A 21 15.48 -13.77 -11.55
N MET A 22 16.45 -13.27 -10.79
CA MET A 22 16.20 -12.88 -9.40
C MET A 22 15.16 -11.76 -9.27
N TYR A 23 15.12 -10.83 -10.22
CA TYR A 23 14.09 -9.77 -10.23
C TYR A 23 12.71 -10.33 -10.50
N GLY A 24 12.55 -11.25 -11.45
CA GLY A 24 11.28 -11.94 -11.68
C GLY A 24 10.76 -12.65 -10.43
N GLU A 25 11.64 -13.38 -9.73
CA GLU A 25 11.29 -14.06 -8.47
C GLU A 25 10.94 -13.07 -7.34
N ASP A 26 11.72 -12.00 -7.15
CA ASP A 26 11.41 -10.95 -6.17
C ASP A 26 10.05 -10.29 -6.42
N GLN A 27 9.71 -10.02 -7.68
CA GLN A 27 8.42 -9.45 -8.05
C GLN A 27 7.27 -10.44 -7.86
N GLY A 28 7.48 -11.73 -8.12
CA GLY A 28 6.52 -12.79 -7.83
C GLY A 28 6.21 -12.91 -6.33
N LEU A 29 7.24 -12.88 -5.48
CA LEU A 29 7.08 -12.88 -4.02
C LEU A 29 6.35 -11.63 -3.52
N GLU A 30 6.61 -10.47 -4.12
CA GLU A 30 5.90 -9.22 -3.81
C GLU A 30 4.42 -9.28 -4.18
N GLU A 31 4.08 -9.87 -5.33
CA GLU A 31 2.70 -10.08 -5.77
C GLU A 31 1.97 -11.07 -4.86
N GLU A 32 2.60 -12.20 -4.49
CA GLU A 32 2.02 -13.18 -3.56
C GLU A 32 1.68 -12.52 -2.21
N GLN A 33 2.58 -11.73 -1.65
CA GLN A 33 2.30 -10.99 -0.42
C GLN A 33 1.19 -9.97 -0.57
N ARG A 34 1.10 -9.31 -1.73
CA ARG A 34 0.00 -8.38 -2.03
C ARG A 34 -1.34 -9.11 -2.05
N GLN A 35 -1.41 -10.28 -2.70
CA GLN A 35 -2.61 -11.12 -2.76
C GLN A 35 -3.01 -11.69 -1.40
N LEU A 36 -2.06 -12.07 -0.56
CA LEU A 36 -2.36 -12.45 0.82
C LEU A 36 -2.96 -11.27 1.61
N GLY A 37 -2.42 -10.06 1.41
CA GLY A 37 -2.97 -8.84 1.98
C GLY A 37 -4.41 -8.54 1.55
N THR A 38 -4.75 -8.71 0.27
CA THR A 38 -6.14 -8.50 -0.21
C THR A 38 -7.12 -9.51 0.38
N GLN A 39 -6.65 -10.69 0.79
CA GLN A 39 -7.42 -11.71 1.51
C GLN A 39 -7.43 -11.52 3.03
N GLY A 40 -6.87 -10.42 3.55
CA GLY A 40 -6.77 -10.15 4.99
C GLY A 40 -5.70 -10.96 5.72
N ARG A 41 -4.87 -11.73 5.01
CA ARG A 41 -3.79 -12.57 5.55
C ARG A 41 -2.46 -11.81 5.59
N PHE A 42 -2.46 -10.67 6.27
CA PHE A 42 -1.24 -9.86 6.42
C PHE A 42 -0.19 -10.59 7.28
N THR A 43 1.03 -10.71 6.75
CA THR A 43 2.17 -11.13 7.57
C THR A 43 2.78 -9.95 8.31
N LYS A 44 3.17 -10.16 9.57
CA LYS A 44 4.01 -9.21 10.32
C LYS A 44 5.50 -9.40 10.02
N ALA A 45 5.87 -10.44 9.26
CA ALA A 45 7.26 -10.71 8.94
C ALA A 45 7.84 -9.58 8.06
N PRO A 46 9.06 -9.11 8.37
CA PRO A 46 9.68 -8.05 7.58
C PRO A 46 10.00 -8.53 6.16
N ALA A 47 10.05 -7.59 5.20
CA ALA A 47 10.26 -7.89 3.78
C ALA A 47 11.47 -8.78 3.50
N GLN A 48 12.57 -8.59 4.24
CA GLN A 48 13.77 -9.41 4.13
C GLN A 48 13.57 -10.91 4.39
N VAL A 49 12.50 -11.30 5.09
CA VAL A 49 12.21 -12.71 5.41
C VAL A 49 11.45 -13.38 4.27
N TRP A 50 10.41 -12.74 3.76
CA TRP A 50 9.57 -13.32 2.72
C TRP A 50 10.05 -13.06 1.29
N ARG A 51 10.99 -12.12 1.07
CA ARG A 51 11.64 -11.88 -0.23
C ARG A 51 12.84 -12.78 -0.53
N ARG A 52 13.11 -13.78 0.31
CA ARG A 52 14.29 -14.66 0.14
C ARG A 52 14.17 -15.47 -1.14
N ILE A 53 15.15 -15.31 -2.03
CA ILE A 53 15.26 -16.06 -3.28
C ILE A 53 16.19 -17.24 -3.06
N PHE A 54 15.65 -18.45 -2.97
CA PHE A 54 16.46 -19.65 -2.69
C PHE A 54 17.39 -20.02 -3.85
N LEU A 55 18.66 -20.22 -3.54
CA LEU A 55 19.74 -20.50 -4.49
C LEU A 55 20.04 -21.99 -4.64
N SER A 56 19.41 -22.85 -3.84
CA SER A 56 19.59 -24.29 -3.91
C SER A 56 18.29 -25.02 -3.62
N GLY A 57 18.17 -26.25 -4.10
CA GLY A 57 16.97 -27.06 -4.01
C GLY A 57 16.47 -27.44 -5.40
N ARG A 58 15.99 -28.67 -5.54
CA ARG A 58 15.53 -29.22 -6.83
C ARG A 58 14.46 -28.33 -7.47
N ASP A 59 13.56 -27.82 -6.63
CA ASP A 59 12.38 -27.05 -6.99
C ASP A 59 12.54 -25.55 -6.68
N ALA A 60 13.75 -25.12 -6.31
CA ALA A 60 14.02 -23.71 -6.09
C ALA A 60 13.81 -22.95 -7.43
N PRO A 61 12.97 -21.89 -7.44
CA PRO A 61 12.57 -21.23 -8.69
C PRO A 61 13.75 -20.67 -9.48
N THR A 62 14.73 -20.07 -8.78
CA THR A 62 15.92 -19.48 -9.39
C THR A 62 16.82 -20.50 -10.10
N PRO A 63 17.29 -21.60 -9.45
CA PRO A 63 18.02 -22.66 -10.16
C PRO A 63 17.26 -23.26 -11.34
N ARG A 64 15.93 -23.38 -11.26
CA ARG A 64 15.09 -23.87 -12.36
C ARG A 64 15.09 -22.88 -13.54
N ALA A 65 14.88 -21.60 -13.28
CA ALA A 65 14.88 -20.55 -14.30
C ALA A 65 16.26 -20.35 -14.94
N LEU A 66 17.34 -20.44 -14.15
CA LEU A 66 18.71 -20.36 -14.67
C LEU A 66 19.09 -21.60 -15.51
N ARG A 67 18.66 -22.81 -15.12
CA ARG A 67 18.81 -24.03 -15.92
C ARG A 67 18.11 -23.89 -17.27
N ALA A 68 16.88 -23.37 -17.29
CA ALA A 68 16.14 -23.14 -18.53
C ALA A 68 16.84 -22.16 -19.48
N ARG A 69 17.72 -21.29 -18.96
CA ARG A 69 18.57 -20.37 -19.75
C ARG A 69 19.99 -20.92 -20.01
N GLY A 70 20.28 -22.18 -19.67
CA GLY A 70 21.57 -22.83 -19.91
C GLY A 70 22.73 -22.32 -19.03
N LEU A 71 22.45 -21.69 -17.88
CA LEU A 71 23.48 -21.02 -17.06
C LEU A 71 23.79 -21.70 -15.73
N TRP A 72 23.01 -22.69 -15.31
CA TRP A 72 23.21 -23.35 -14.02
C TRP A 72 24.32 -24.39 -14.12
N GLU A 73 25.57 -23.90 -14.13
CA GLU A 73 26.79 -24.68 -14.22
C GLU A 73 27.83 -24.19 -13.17
N SER A 74 29.02 -24.83 -13.17
CA SER A 74 30.17 -24.36 -12.41
C SER A 74 30.43 -22.87 -12.69
N GLY A 75 30.63 -22.07 -11.64
CA GLY A 75 30.75 -20.60 -11.76
C GLY A 75 29.50 -19.78 -11.41
N ALA A 76 28.40 -20.41 -10.96
CA ALA A 76 27.29 -19.70 -10.34
C ALA A 76 27.73 -18.90 -9.10
N GLY A 77 28.60 -19.48 -8.27
CA GLY A 77 29.12 -18.85 -7.04
C GLY A 77 29.91 -17.56 -7.31
N SER A 78 30.78 -17.54 -8.32
CA SER A 78 31.56 -16.34 -8.67
C SER A 78 30.68 -15.22 -9.26
N THR A 79 29.63 -15.59 -10.01
CA THR A 79 28.66 -14.62 -10.52
C THR A 79 27.89 -13.96 -9.37
N LEU A 80 27.42 -14.76 -8.41
CA LEU A 80 26.70 -14.27 -7.23
C LEU A 80 27.59 -13.42 -6.33
N ALA A 81 28.83 -13.85 -6.07
CA ALA A 81 29.81 -13.07 -5.32
C ALA A 81 30.07 -11.71 -5.99
N ALA A 82 30.27 -11.70 -7.30
CA ALA A 82 30.50 -10.46 -8.05
C ALA A 82 29.29 -9.50 -8.04
N LEU A 83 28.06 -10.01 -7.94
CA LEU A 83 26.86 -9.20 -7.78
C LEU A 83 26.72 -8.66 -6.34
N ALA A 84 27.12 -9.46 -5.35
CA ALA A 84 27.14 -9.07 -3.95
C ALA A 84 28.21 -7.98 -3.69
N ASP A 85 29.41 -8.12 -4.24
CA ASP A 85 30.50 -7.12 -4.16
C ASP A 85 30.09 -5.77 -4.77
N ARG A 86 29.21 -5.80 -5.78
CA ARG A 86 28.61 -4.60 -6.38
C ARG A 86 27.45 -4.00 -5.56
N GLY A 87 27.05 -4.65 -4.46
CA GLY A 87 25.93 -4.25 -3.62
C GLY A 87 24.56 -4.40 -4.30
N LEU A 88 24.45 -5.23 -5.34
CA LEU A 88 23.18 -5.43 -6.07
C LEU A 88 22.33 -6.54 -5.44
N ILE A 89 22.98 -7.50 -4.78
CA ILE A 89 22.34 -8.53 -3.97
C ILE A 89 23.00 -8.63 -2.61
N GLU A 90 22.27 -9.20 -1.66
CA GLU A 90 22.81 -9.73 -0.41
C GLU A 90 22.68 -11.25 -0.45
N LEU A 91 23.69 -11.95 0.06
CA LEU A 91 23.69 -13.41 0.17
C LEU A 91 23.52 -13.79 1.64
N GLY A 92 22.79 -14.87 1.90
CA GLY A 92 22.61 -15.38 3.25
C GLY A 92 22.25 -16.86 3.27
N THR A 93 22.13 -17.39 4.47
CA THR A 93 21.74 -18.78 4.73
C THR A 93 20.63 -18.79 5.77
N THR A 94 19.59 -19.59 5.57
CA THR A 94 18.54 -19.79 6.59
C THR A 94 19.08 -20.60 7.76
N ASP A 95 18.32 -20.64 8.86
CA ASP A 95 18.64 -21.47 10.03
C ASP A 95 18.72 -22.96 9.67
N THR A 96 18.01 -23.38 8.62
CA THR A 96 18.04 -24.74 8.05
C THR A 96 19.21 -24.99 7.10
N GLY A 97 20.11 -24.03 6.92
CA GLY A 97 21.28 -24.16 6.04
C GLY A 97 21.00 -23.88 4.56
N ALA A 98 19.79 -23.43 4.18
CA ALA A 98 19.47 -23.18 2.79
C ALA A 98 19.99 -21.80 2.34
N PRO A 99 20.88 -21.72 1.32
CA PRO A 99 21.36 -20.45 0.79
C PRO A 99 20.26 -19.70 0.05
N TYR A 100 20.23 -18.38 0.25
CA TYR A 100 19.33 -17.46 -0.42
C TYR A 100 20.05 -16.19 -0.86
N ALA A 101 19.45 -15.48 -1.82
CA ALA A 101 19.78 -14.11 -2.17
C ALA A 101 18.61 -13.17 -1.84
N LEU A 102 18.93 -11.91 -1.60
CA LEU A 102 17.98 -10.80 -1.55
C LEU A 102 18.43 -9.75 -2.56
N LEU A 103 17.50 -9.25 -3.37
CA LEU A 103 17.79 -8.05 -4.16
C LEU A 103 17.83 -6.82 -3.25
N THR A 104 18.91 -6.04 -3.35
CA THR A 104 18.98 -4.75 -2.67
C THR A 104 18.09 -3.74 -3.39
N ARG A 105 17.87 -2.57 -2.76
CA ARG A 105 17.21 -1.45 -3.44
C ARG A 105 17.97 -1.02 -4.70
N ALA A 106 19.30 -1.05 -4.66
CA ALA A 106 20.14 -0.73 -5.81
C ALA A 106 20.02 -1.81 -6.91
N GLY A 107 19.99 -3.10 -6.53
CA GLY A 107 19.76 -4.21 -7.44
C GLY A 107 18.44 -4.10 -8.20
N ARG A 108 17.32 -3.93 -7.47
CA ARG A 108 16.01 -3.70 -8.10
C ARG A 108 16.00 -2.49 -9.02
N ALA A 109 16.61 -1.38 -8.60
CA ALA A 109 16.69 -0.17 -9.43
C ALA A 109 17.51 -0.38 -10.70
N ALA A 110 18.66 -1.06 -10.61
CA ALA A 110 19.52 -1.36 -11.74
C ALA A 110 18.81 -2.30 -12.74
N THR A 111 18.17 -3.37 -12.27
CA THR A 111 17.43 -4.29 -13.15
C THR A 111 16.27 -3.59 -13.85
N ARG A 112 15.48 -2.76 -13.13
CA ARG A 112 14.42 -1.97 -13.76
C ARG A 112 14.94 -1.05 -14.86
N ALA A 113 16.01 -0.30 -14.57
CA ALA A 113 16.64 0.59 -15.54
C ALA A 113 17.11 -0.19 -16.79
N GLY A 114 17.72 -1.36 -16.57
CA GLY A 114 18.20 -2.23 -17.62
C GLY A 114 17.12 -2.84 -18.52
N LEU A 115 15.96 -3.16 -17.93
CA LEU A 115 14.81 -3.71 -18.63
C LEU A 115 13.86 -2.65 -19.20
N GLY A 116 14.17 -1.36 -19.02
CA GLY A 116 13.29 -0.27 -19.42
C GLY A 116 11.97 -0.22 -18.63
N ILE A 117 11.92 -0.86 -17.46
CA ILE A 117 10.75 -0.85 -16.58
C ILE A 117 10.74 0.49 -15.85
N ALA A 118 9.77 1.34 -16.19
CA ALA A 118 9.54 2.58 -15.46
C ALA A 118 9.26 2.25 -13.98
N PRO A 119 9.87 2.98 -13.02
CA PRO A 119 9.43 2.91 -11.63
C PRO A 119 7.93 3.18 -11.58
N MET A 120 7.20 2.48 -10.72
CA MET A 120 5.87 2.94 -10.35
C MET A 120 5.99 4.41 -9.92
N PRO A 121 5.11 5.30 -10.40
CA PRO A 121 5.08 6.66 -9.92
C PRO A 121 5.02 6.61 -8.39
N SER A 122 5.93 7.33 -7.75
CA SER A 122 5.78 7.59 -6.33
C SER A 122 4.44 8.29 -6.17
N LYS A 123 3.53 7.71 -5.36
CA LYS A 123 2.36 8.44 -4.90
C LYS A 123 2.82 9.79 -4.36
N ALA A 124 2.10 10.86 -4.69
CA ALA A 124 2.41 12.14 -4.09
C ALA A 124 2.23 12.03 -2.56
N PRO A 125 2.95 12.81 -1.74
CA PRO A 125 2.80 12.74 -0.27
C PRO A 125 1.39 13.05 0.23
N TRP A 126 0.51 13.62 -0.59
CA TRP A 126 -0.89 13.86 -0.27
C TRP A 126 -1.82 12.77 -0.83
N GLU A 127 -1.32 11.86 -1.67
CA GLU A 127 -2.16 10.93 -2.40
C GLU A 127 -2.62 9.76 -1.52
N LEU A 128 -3.90 9.76 -1.20
CA LEU A 128 -4.62 8.68 -0.53
C LEU A 128 -4.73 7.46 -1.44
N SER A 129 -4.93 6.29 -0.84
CA SER A 129 -5.36 5.12 -1.61
C SER A 129 -6.80 5.31 -2.10
N GLU A 130 -7.18 4.59 -3.17
CA GLU A 130 -8.56 4.57 -3.69
C GLU A 130 -9.58 4.33 -2.58
N TRP A 131 -9.32 3.35 -1.72
CA TRP A 131 -10.19 3.03 -0.60
C TRP A 131 -10.31 4.19 0.41
N LEU A 132 -9.20 4.83 0.80
CA LEU A 132 -9.26 5.98 1.71
C LEU A 132 -9.98 7.19 1.08
N TRP A 133 -9.77 7.40 -0.22
CA TRP A 133 -10.48 8.44 -0.97
C TRP A 133 -11.98 8.17 -1.03
N ARG A 134 -12.39 6.91 -1.26
CA ARG A 134 -13.80 6.49 -1.26
C ARG A 134 -14.49 6.84 0.06
N GLU A 135 -13.81 6.62 1.19
CA GLU A 135 -14.33 6.98 2.50
C GLU A 135 -14.40 8.50 2.71
N MET A 136 -13.42 9.27 2.23
CA MET A 136 -13.53 10.75 2.22
C MET A 136 -14.70 11.25 1.38
N ALA A 137 -14.94 10.67 0.19
CA ALA A 137 -16.06 11.04 -0.66
C ALA A 137 -17.43 10.77 0.00
N LYS A 138 -17.57 9.70 0.80
CA LYS A 138 -18.77 9.47 1.62
C LYS A 138 -18.99 10.58 2.64
N VAL A 139 -17.94 11.01 3.35
CA VAL A 139 -18.04 12.12 4.32
C VAL A 139 -18.38 13.42 3.62
N ALA A 140 -17.78 13.70 2.45
CA ALA A 140 -18.12 14.86 1.64
C ALA A 140 -19.61 14.88 1.24
N ARG A 141 -20.15 13.73 0.85
CA ARG A 141 -21.57 13.58 0.51
C ARG A 141 -22.49 13.75 1.72
N ALA A 142 -22.08 13.27 2.89
CA ALA A 142 -22.82 13.47 4.13
C ALA A 142 -22.83 14.94 4.58
N GLY A 143 -21.87 15.76 4.12
CA GLY A 143 -21.83 17.19 4.39
C GLY A 143 -21.82 17.51 5.89
N GLU A 144 -22.60 18.51 6.29
CA GLU A 144 -22.69 18.93 7.69
C GLU A 144 -23.43 17.91 8.58
N ASP A 145 -24.27 17.03 8.02
CA ASP A 145 -24.93 15.97 8.81
C ASP A 145 -23.90 14.97 9.35
N GLY A 146 -22.81 14.78 8.60
CA GLY A 146 -21.73 13.87 8.93
C GLY A 146 -22.07 12.39 8.72
N LEU A 147 -21.03 11.60 8.43
CA LEU A 147 -21.19 10.18 8.11
C LEU A 147 -21.37 9.36 9.40
N PRO A 148 -22.37 8.47 9.50
CA PRO A 148 -22.51 7.63 10.68
C PRO A 148 -21.41 6.54 10.76
N PRO A 149 -21.09 6.03 11.96
CA PRO A 149 -20.01 5.07 12.17
C PRO A 149 -20.11 3.78 11.38
N GLU A 150 -21.34 3.29 11.20
CA GLU A 150 -21.68 2.08 10.45
C GLU A 150 -21.40 2.18 8.95
N GLU A 151 -21.30 3.39 8.40
CA GLU A 151 -21.06 3.62 6.97
C GLU A 151 -19.57 3.85 6.63
N LEU A 152 -18.75 4.17 7.65
CA LEU A 152 -17.31 4.26 7.50
C LEU A 152 -16.70 2.86 7.59
N PHE A 153 -15.85 2.49 6.63
CA PHE A 153 -15.14 1.22 6.71
C PHE A 153 -14.27 1.18 7.97
N GLY A 154 -14.39 0.11 8.79
CA GLY A 154 -13.90 0.10 10.17
C GLY A 154 -12.41 0.45 10.35
N SER A 155 -11.54 0.04 9.43
CA SER A 155 -10.11 0.40 9.50
C SER A 155 -9.80 1.82 9.01
N ALA A 156 -10.70 2.49 8.28
CA ALA A 156 -10.48 3.85 7.76
C ALA A 156 -10.32 4.86 8.90
N HIS A 157 -10.99 4.63 10.02
CA HIS A 157 -10.85 5.43 11.23
C HIS A 157 -9.38 5.56 11.67
N LEU A 158 -8.59 4.49 11.59
CA LEU A 158 -7.18 4.52 11.95
C LEU A 158 -6.39 5.48 11.05
N TYR A 159 -6.69 5.54 9.76
CA TYR A 159 -5.93 6.37 8.82
C TYR A 159 -6.44 7.80 8.76
N LEU A 160 -7.76 7.99 8.74
CA LEU A 160 -8.40 9.28 8.49
C LEU A 160 -8.69 10.07 9.76
N VAL A 161 -8.90 9.41 10.91
CA VAL A 161 -9.17 10.09 12.19
C VAL A 161 -7.91 10.20 13.03
N THR A 162 -7.18 9.09 13.25
CA THR A 162 -5.99 9.14 14.11
C THR A 162 -4.71 9.51 13.36
N GLY A 163 -4.73 9.48 12.02
CA GLY A 163 -3.57 9.75 11.18
C GLY A 163 -2.50 8.66 11.30
N TYR A 164 -2.90 7.41 11.50
CA TYR A 164 -2.00 6.26 11.54
C TYR A 164 -1.27 6.19 10.18
N ASP A 165 0.04 6.50 10.19
CA ASP A 165 0.92 6.79 9.03
C ASP A 165 1.12 8.29 8.66
N ARG A 166 1.39 9.15 9.65
CA ARG A 166 1.89 10.52 9.44
C ARG A 166 3.18 10.59 8.59
N HIS A 167 3.90 9.48 8.42
CA HIS A 167 5.15 9.43 7.63
C HIS A 167 4.90 9.61 6.13
N ARG A 168 3.68 9.38 5.65
CA ARG A 168 3.24 9.68 4.29
C ARG A 168 2.41 10.94 4.18
N GLY A 169 2.56 11.90 5.09
CA GLY A 169 1.81 13.17 5.03
C GLY A 169 0.35 13.06 5.45
N ASN A 170 -0.16 11.87 5.83
CA ASN A 170 -1.52 11.72 6.34
C ASN A 170 -1.72 12.52 7.63
N ARG A 171 -2.73 13.39 7.61
CA ARG A 171 -3.21 14.15 8.75
C ARG A 171 -4.53 13.56 9.24
N PRO A 172 -4.96 13.86 10.48
CA PRO A 172 -6.34 13.60 10.89
C PRO A 172 -7.29 14.45 10.03
N TYR A 173 -7.76 13.86 8.93
CA TYR A 173 -8.66 14.50 7.97
C TYR A 173 -10.12 14.48 8.46
N LEU A 174 -10.45 13.55 9.35
CA LEU A 174 -11.77 13.38 9.93
C LEU A 174 -11.72 13.54 11.46
N ASP A 175 -12.80 14.05 12.03
CA ASP A 175 -13.05 14.05 13.47
C ASP A 175 -14.38 13.36 13.80
N VAL A 176 -14.50 12.87 15.04
CA VAL A 176 -15.71 12.25 15.58
C VAL A 176 -16.47 13.29 16.39
N HIS A 177 -17.60 13.73 15.85
CA HIS A 177 -18.54 14.58 16.56
C HIS A 177 -19.58 13.71 17.29
N GLU A 178 -19.79 13.99 18.57
CA GLU A 178 -20.88 13.41 19.35
C GLU A 178 -22.05 14.39 19.38
N GLU A 179 -23.23 13.92 18.97
CA GLU A 179 -24.46 14.69 18.94
C GLU A 179 -25.54 13.99 19.78
N SER A 180 -26.28 14.75 20.58
CA SER A 180 -27.43 14.23 21.32
C SER A 180 -28.67 14.30 20.44
N VAL A 181 -29.18 13.15 20.01
CA VAL A 181 -30.42 13.09 19.21
C VAL A 181 -31.58 12.66 20.09
N THR A 182 -32.64 13.46 20.08
CA THR A 182 -33.90 13.17 20.76
C THR A 182 -34.78 12.29 19.88
N TYR A 183 -35.39 11.27 20.47
CA TYR A 183 -36.32 10.37 19.78
C TYR A 183 -37.47 9.95 20.70
N THR A 184 -38.58 9.53 20.09
CA THR A 184 -39.69 8.89 20.81
C THR A 184 -39.40 7.39 20.90
N PRO A 185 -39.20 6.82 22.10
CA PRO A 185 -38.88 5.42 22.26
C PRO A 185 -40.06 4.54 21.85
N ARG A 186 -39.75 3.32 21.36
CA ARG A 186 -40.75 2.29 21.08
C ARG A 186 -40.88 1.35 22.28
N ASP A 187 -42.08 0.82 22.51
CA ASP A 187 -42.32 -0.24 23.49
C ASP A 187 -41.85 -1.61 22.96
N PHE A 188 -41.98 -2.66 23.79
CA PHE A 188 -41.61 -4.04 23.40
C PHE A 188 -42.44 -4.59 22.23
N SER A 189 -43.58 -3.97 21.92
CA SER A 189 -44.44 -4.31 20.77
C SER A 189 -44.12 -3.47 19.52
N GLY A 190 -43.14 -2.58 19.59
CA GLY A 190 -42.74 -1.69 18.50
C GLY A 190 -43.56 -0.41 18.37
N ASN A 191 -44.55 -0.17 19.23
CA ASN A 191 -45.38 1.04 19.19
C ASN A 191 -44.65 2.24 19.79
N LEU A 192 -44.81 3.43 19.20
CA LEU A 192 -44.25 4.66 19.75
C LEU A 192 -44.89 4.98 21.10
N ARG A 193 -44.07 5.24 22.12
CA ARG A 193 -44.53 5.68 23.43
C ARG A 193 -44.85 7.18 23.38
N ALA A 194 -46.05 7.51 22.93
CA ALA A 194 -46.53 8.88 22.87
C ALA A 194 -46.32 9.60 24.23
N GLY A 195 -45.86 10.85 24.17
CA GLY A 195 -45.54 11.65 25.37
C GLY A 195 -44.20 11.35 26.03
N HIS A 196 -43.43 10.36 25.56
CA HIS A 196 -42.09 10.07 26.07
C HIS A 196 -41.03 10.57 25.08
N GLN A 197 -40.02 11.27 25.59
CA GLN A 197 -38.81 11.60 24.84
C GLN A 197 -37.60 10.98 25.54
N ALA A 198 -36.71 10.39 24.75
CA ALA A 198 -35.41 9.94 25.19
C ALA A 198 -34.34 10.59 24.31
N SER A 199 -33.14 10.75 24.85
CA SER A 199 -31.97 11.20 24.10
C SER A 199 -30.96 10.06 24.03
N ARG A 200 -30.29 9.93 22.88
CA ARG A 200 -29.09 9.10 22.77
C ARG A 200 -27.98 9.89 22.10
N THR A 201 -26.75 9.65 22.55
CA THR A 201 -25.56 10.16 21.86
C THR A 201 -25.34 9.35 20.59
N VAL A 202 -25.30 10.03 19.44
CA VAL A 202 -24.86 9.47 18.17
C VAL A 202 -23.51 10.05 17.81
N ARG A 203 -22.68 9.25 17.14
CA ARG A 203 -21.39 9.71 16.61
C ARG A 203 -21.53 10.02 15.13
N ARG A 204 -20.80 11.02 14.64
CA ARG A 204 -20.76 11.42 13.23
C ARG A 204 -19.33 11.77 12.84
N TYR A 205 -18.88 11.28 11.68
CA TYR A 205 -17.61 11.69 11.10
C TYR A 205 -17.81 12.95 10.27
N ARG A 206 -16.98 13.97 10.52
CA ARG A 206 -16.94 15.21 9.75
C ARG A 206 -15.51 15.55 9.36
N PHE A 207 -15.34 16.37 8.33
CA PHE A 207 -14.01 16.88 7.99
C PHE A 207 -13.46 17.79 9.08
N THR A 208 -12.19 17.60 9.40
CA THR A 208 -11.40 18.66 10.05
C THR A 208 -11.14 19.78 9.05
N GLU A 209 -10.62 20.92 9.52
CA GLU A 209 -10.14 21.98 8.60
C GLU A 209 -9.10 21.45 7.61
N ALA A 210 -8.16 20.62 8.08
CA ALA A 210 -7.17 19.98 7.22
C ALA A 210 -7.79 18.99 6.22
N GLY A 211 -8.82 18.23 6.63
CA GLY A 211 -9.57 17.35 5.74
C GLY A 211 -10.33 18.09 4.65
N ARG A 212 -10.97 19.21 5.02
CA ARG A 212 -11.68 20.08 4.08
C ARG A 212 -10.71 20.69 3.07
N ALA A 213 -9.58 21.24 3.54
CA ALA A 213 -8.54 21.80 2.67
C ALA A 213 -8.00 20.74 1.71
N HIS A 214 -7.61 19.57 2.22
CA HIS A 214 -7.11 18.45 1.42
C HIS A 214 -8.10 18.01 0.34
N TYR A 215 -9.38 17.89 0.70
CA TYR A 215 -10.42 17.50 -0.24
C TYR A 215 -10.56 18.55 -1.35
N VAL A 216 -10.66 19.84 -1.01
CA VAL A 216 -10.80 20.93 -1.99
C VAL A 216 -9.58 21.02 -2.90
N ASP A 217 -8.37 20.94 -2.34
CA ASP A 217 -7.12 21.10 -3.09
C ASP A 217 -6.87 19.96 -4.09
N HIS A 218 -7.43 18.76 -3.83
CA HIS A 218 -7.08 17.55 -4.58
C HIS A 218 -8.27 16.81 -5.21
N VAL A 219 -9.53 17.28 -5.06
CA VAL A 219 -10.72 16.59 -5.60
C VAL A 219 -10.60 16.32 -7.11
N GLU A 220 -10.10 17.29 -7.88
CA GLU A 220 -9.90 17.15 -9.32
C GLU A 220 -8.85 16.10 -9.69
N ASP A 221 -7.79 15.97 -8.89
CA ASP A 221 -6.76 14.97 -9.13
C ASP A 221 -7.26 13.58 -8.78
N TYR A 222 -8.01 13.44 -7.68
CA TYR A 222 -8.64 12.17 -7.36
C TYR A 222 -9.73 11.75 -8.35
N ARG A 223 -10.49 12.69 -8.94
CA ARG A 223 -11.42 12.40 -10.03
C ARG A 223 -10.70 11.82 -11.26
N LYS A 224 -9.44 12.21 -11.51
CA LYS A 224 -8.60 11.61 -12.56
C LYS A 224 -8.05 10.25 -12.15
N PHE A 225 -7.66 10.09 -10.88
CA PHE A 225 -7.08 8.84 -10.37
C PHE A 225 -8.11 7.72 -10.22
N TYR A 226 -9.31 8.05 -9.75
CA TYR A 226 -10.38 7.14 -9.36
C TYR A 226 -11.73 7.61 -9.93
N PRO A 227 -11.90 7.60 -11.27
CA PRO A 227 -13.08 8.16 -11.95
C PRO A 227 -14.40 7.46 -11.59
N GLU A 228 -14.34 6.25 -11.05
CA GLU A 228 -15.50 5.48 -10.57
C GLU A 228 -15.99 5.92 -9.18
N ILE A 229 -15.22 6.74 -8.45
CA ILE A 229 -15.63 7.30 -7.17
C ILE A 229 -16.31 8.64 -7.42
N GLU A 230 -17.62 8.67 -7.20
CA GLU A 230 -18.39 9.92 -7.21
C GLU A 230 -18.04 10.76 -5.97
N ALA A 231 -17.08 11.67 -6.16
CA ALA A 231 -16.65 12.66 -5.18
C ALA A 231 -17.36 14.00 -5.46
N PRO A 232 -18.37 14.41 -4.66
CA PRO A 232 -19.07 15.68 -4.86
C PRO A 232 -18.17 16.87 -4.49
N ASP A 233 -18.43 18.06 -5.04
CA ASP A 233 -17.83 19.29 -4.52
C ASP A 233 -18.38 19.59 -3.12
N LEU A 234 -17.55 20.14 -2.25
CA LEU A 234 -18.06 20.60 -0.95
C LEU A 234 -18.86 21.88 -1.16
N ALA A 235 -20.08 21.91 -0.62
CA ALA A 235 -20.87 23.13 -0.58
C ALA A 235 -20.07 24.24 0.11
N VAL A 236 -19.88 25.37 -0.60
CA VAL A 236 -19.26 26.57 -0.04
C VAL A 236 -20.27 27.18 0.94
N VAL A 237 -20.02 27.03 2.23
CA VAL A 237 -20.79 27.76 3.25
C VAL A 237 -20.17 29.15 3.35
N PRO A 238 -20.90 30.24 3.00
CA PRO A 238 -20.39 31.59 3.24
C PRO A 238 -20.19 31.75 4.75
N ARG A 239 -19.00 32.22 5.15
CA ARG A 239 -18.73 32.57 6.54
C ARG A 239 -19.68 33.70 6.94
N SER A 240 -20.56 33.43 7.91
CA SER A 240 -21.38 34.45 8.61
C SER A 240 -20.51 35.30 9.52
#